data_AF-A0A484BKG9-F1
#
_entry.id   AF-A0A484BKG9-F1
#
_cell.length_a   1.000
_cell.length_b   1.000
_cell.length_c   1.000
_cell.angle_alpha   90.00
_cell.angle_beta   90.00
_cell.angle_gamma   90.00
#
_symmetry.space_group_name_H-M   'P 1'
#
loop_
_entity.id
_entity.type
_entity.pdbx_description
1 polymer ?
#
loop_
_entity_poly.entity_id
_entity_poly.type
_entity_poly.pdbx_seq_one_letter_code
_entity_poly.pdbx_strand_id
1 'polypeptide(L)'
;MRLIIAKRVEAPDTKYGIRNTEHGTRDMGHGTRDLQSEIETHRVVYDRLDGTGRKLLGSLTSQEDAVMLQRRLDEMNQRWNNLKSKSIAIRNRLESNSEHWNALLLSLRELTEWVIRKDTELSSLGLGPVRGDAASLQKQLDDHKAFRRQLEDKRPIVESNLTSGRQYIASETPVSDTSDTEAAHDSDSRYMSAEEQSRELARSIRREVGKLSEQWNNLIDRSDNWKHRLDEYMTSPNGRTRYIRPVLNGASEPKSQLANFAHISADQELAQSI
;
A
#
# COMPACT_ATOMS: atom_id res chain seq x y z
N MET A 1 -6.17 57.42 24.30
CA MET A 1 -7.39 56.65 24.62
C MET A 1 -7.57 55.56 23.58
N ARG A 2 -7.77 54.31 24.05
CA ARG A 2 -8.23 53.09 23.37
C ARG A 2 -7.27 52.35 22.42
N LEU A 3 -6.58 51.37 23.03
CA LEU A 3 -6.18 50.09 22.45
C LEU A 3 -7.39 49.34 21.86
N ILE A 4 -7.25 48.73 20.68
CA ILE A 4 -7.87 47.43 20.36
C ILE A 4 -6.86 46.57 19.59
N ILE A 5 -6.67 45.37 20.12
CA ILE A 5 -5.72 44.33 19.75
C ILE A 5 -6.24 43.61 18.50
N ALA A 6 -5.52 43.67 17.38
CA ALA A 6 -5.71 42.73 16.29
C ALA A 6 -4.96 41.44 16.64
N LYS A 7 -5.68 40.46 17.19
CA LYS A 7 -5.20 39.09 17.37
C LYS A 7 -4.87 38.51 15.99
N ARG A 8 -3.57 38.32 15.79
CA ARG A 8 -2.97 37.40 14.83
C ARG A 8 -3.65 36.02 14.97
N VAL A 9 -4.45 35.65 13.98
CA VAL A 9 -4.91 34.27 13.81
C VAL A 9 -3.79 33.55 13.10
N GLU A 10 -2.85 33.03 13.90
CA GLU A 10 -1.92 32.00 13.45
C GLU A 10 -2.74 30.75 13.11
N ALA A 11 -2.61 30.29 11.86
CA ALA A 11 -3.07 29.00 11.45
C ALA A 11 -2.40 27.93 12.33
N PRO A 12 -3.12 26.93 12.84
CA PRO A 12 -2.46 25.79 13.45
C PRO A 12 -1.76 25.01 12.35
N ASP A 13 -0.43 25.14 12.28
CA ASP A 13 0.45 24.12 11.73
C ASP A 13 0.12 22.80 12.45
N THR A 14 -0.69 21.95 11.83
CA THR A 14 -0.88 20.57 12.27
C THR A 14 0.37 19.76 11.92
N LYS A 15 1.44 20.06 12.66
CA LYS A 15 2.65 19.27 12.81
C LYS A 15 2.32 18.05 13.68
N TYR A 16 1.54 17.11 13.15
CA TYR A 16 1.49 15.77 13.72
C TYR A 16 2.68 14.99 13.20
N GLY A 17 3.69 14.93 14.07
CA GLY A 17 4.95 14.24 13.83
C GLY A 17 4.71 12.82 13.35
N ILE A 18 5.37 12.50 12.24
CA ILE A 18 5.73 11.15 11.85
C ILE A 18 6.49 10.56 13.05
N ARG A 19 5.80 9.82 13.91
CA ARG A 19 6.45 8.86 14.78
C ARG A 19 6.94 7.76 13.85
N ASN A 20 8.16 7.92 13.36
CA ASN A 20 8.94 6.85 12.79
C ASN A 20 8.96 5.72 13.83
N THR A 21 8.10 4.73 13.62
CA THR A 21 8.23 3.45 14.30
C THR A 21 9.46 2.79 13.69
N GLU A 22 10.61 3.00 14.32
CA GLU A 22 11.90 2.31 14.04
C GLU A 22 11.85 0.79 14.32
N HIS A 23 10.67 0.18 14.20
CA HIS A 23 10.43 -1.24 14.47
C HIS A 23 10.29 -2.07 13.18
N GLY A 24 10.31 -1.44 12.00
CA GLY A 24 10.21 -2.15 10.71
C GLY A 24 11.52 -2.72 10.16
N THR A 25 12.69 -2.37 10.72
CA THR A 25 14.00 -2.75 10.15
C THR A 25 14.67 -3.94 10.84
N ARG A 26 14.07 -4.48 11.92
CA ARG A 26 14.66 -5.60 12.68
C ARG A 26 14.25 -6.99 12.17
N ASP A 27 13.25 -7.07 11.31
CA ASP A 27 12.48 -8.31 11.09
C ASP A 27 13.00 -9.19 9.93
N MET A 28 14.02 -8.78 9.18
CA MET A 28 14.43 -9.49 7.94
C MET A 28 15.90 -9.88 7.89
N GLY A 29 16.59 -9.80 9.03
CA GLY A 29 18.03 -10.05 9.09
C GLY A 29 18.45 -11.51 8.92
N HIS A 30 17.54 -12.47 8.75
CA HIS A 30 17.85 -13.90 8.85
C HIS A 30 18.25 -14.54 7.50
N GLY A 31 17.44 -14.45 6.44
CA GLY A 31 17.83 -15.01 5.13
C GLY A 31 19.03 -14.29 4.48
N THR A 32 19.20 -12.99 4.77
CA THR A 32 20.40 -12.23 4.40
C THR A 32 21.58 -12.49 5.34
N ARG A 33 21.34 -12.91 6.61
CA ARG A 33 22.39 -13.42 7.51
C ARG A 33 22.94 -14.74 7.03
N ASP A 34 22.12 -15.62 6.46
CA ASP A 34 22.58 -16.95 6.06
C ASP A 34 23.61 -16.83 4.92
N LEU A 35 23.35 -15.99 3.92
CA LEU A 35 24.31 -15.69 2.85
C LEU A 35 25.58 -14.97 3.35
N GLN A 36 25.48 -14.15 4.39
CA GLN A 36 26.63 -13.50 5.04
C GLN A 36 27.46 -14.49 5.86
N SER A 37 26.80 -15.35 6.61
CA SER A 37 27.41 -16.41 7.44
C SER A 37 28.19 -17.39 6.56
N GLU A 38 27.60 -17.76 5.42
CA GLU A 38 28.25 -18.66 4.46
C GLU A 38 29.46 -18.00 3.78
N ILE A 39 29.40 -16.70 3.44
CA ILE A 39 30.57 -15.96 2.97
C ILE A 39 31.65 -15.86 4.04
N GLU A 40 31.28 -15.51 5.27
CA GLU A 40 32.24 -15.31 6.36
C GLU A 40 32.92 -16.63 6.75
N THR A 41 32.20 -17.75 6.68
CA THR A 41 32.76 -19.10 6.87
C THR A 41 33.86 -19.40 5.84
N HIS A 42 33.63 -19.06 4.57
CA HIS A 42 34.61 -19.27 3.51
C HIS A 42 35.73 -18.22 3.49
N ARG A 43 35.51 -17.03 4.07
CA ARG A 43 36.49 -15.95 4.18
C ARG A 43 37.71 -16.38 4.98
N VAL A 44 37.52 -17.09 6.08
CA VAL A 44 38.61 -17.58 6.93
C VAL A 44 39.55 -18.51 6.16
N VAL A 45 38.99 -19.37 5.30
CA VAL A 45 39.76 -20.28 4.44
C VAL A 45 40.52 -19.51 3.36
N TYR A 46 39.85 -18.53 2.73
CA TYR A 46 40.47 -17.64 1.75
C TYR A 46 41.64 -16.85 2.33
N ASP A 47 41.45 -16.17 3.48
CA ASP A 47 42.48 -15.34 4.12
C ASP A 47 43.70 -16.19 4.52
N ARG A 48 43.47 -17.41 5.00
CA ARG A 48 44.54 -18.37 5.32
C ARG A 48 45.31 -18.81 4.07
N LEU A 49 44.61 -19.08 2.96
CA LEU A 49 45.21 -19.54 1.72
C LEU A 49 45.99 -18.44 1.01
N ASP A 50 45.45 -17.22 0.93
CA ASP A 50 46.12 -16.05 0.38
C ASP A 50 47.36 -15.69 1.22
N GLY A 51 47.24 -15.68 2.55
CA GLY A 51 48.36 -15.40 3.45
C GLY A 51 49.48 -16.44 3.36
N THR A 52 49.14 -17.73 3.25
CA THR A 52 50.13 -18.82 3.07
C THR A 52 50.77 -18.76 1.69
N GLY A 53 49.99 -18.52 0.64
CA GLY A 53 50.48 -18.43 -0.73
C GLY A 53 51.42 -17.25 -0.95
N ARG A 54 51.12 -16.08 -0.38
CA ARG A 54 52.03 -14.91 -0.42
C ARG A 54 53.36 -15.16 0.28
N LYS A 55 53.35 -15.87 1.41
CA LYS A 55 54.58 -16.29 2.10
C LYS A 55 55.41 -17.25 1.24
N LEU A 56 54.75 -18.25 0.64
CA LEU A 56 55.42 -19.22 -0.24
C LEU A 56 56.04 -18.51 -1.44
N LEU A 57 55.31 -17.58 -2.06
CA LEU A 57 55.80 -16.77 -3.19
C LEU A 57 57.11 -16.04 -2.87
N GLY A 58 57.23 -15.46 -1.66
CA GLY A 58 58.46 -14.79 -1.23
C GLY A 58 59.65 -15.73 -0.94
N SER A 59 59.40 -17.03 -0.84
CA SER A 59 60.43 -18.05 -0.54
C SER A 59 60.89 -18.84 -1.78
N LEU A 60 60.20 -18.67 -2.92
CA LEU A 60 60.55 -19.37 -4.15
C LEU A 60 61.82 -18.79 -4.77
N THR A 61 62.76 -19.68 -5.13
CA THR A 61 64.00 -19.33 -5.83
C THR A 61 63.86 -19.46 -7.35
N SER A 62 62.86 -20.21 -7.81
CA SER A 62 62.50 -20.39 -9.22
C SER A 62 61.55 -19.28 -9.67
N GLN A 63 61.98 -18.52 -10.67
CA GLN A 63 61.16 -17.43 -11.24
C GLN A 63 59.90 -17.96 -11.93
N GLU A 64 59.99 -19.12 -12.57
CA GLU A 64 58.84 -19.74 -13.27
C GLU A 64 57.77 -20.19 -12.26
N ASP A 65 58.18 -20.85 -11.18
CA ASP A 65 57.26 -21.28 -10.12
C ASP A 65 56.62 -20.09 -9.40
N ALA A 66 57.39 -19.01 -9.19
CA ALA A 66 56.86 -17.78 -8.61
C ALA A 66 55.79 -17.13 -9.49
N VAL A 67 56.02 -17.05 -10.81
CA VAL A 67 55.03 -16.53 -11.76
C VAL A 67 53.78 -17.40 -11.81
N MET A 68 53.93 -18.72 -11.79
CA MET A 68 52.81 -19.66 -11.78
C MET A 68 51.97 -19.55 -10.50
N LEU A 69 52.62 -19.45 -9.33
CA LEU A 69 51.93 -19.29 -8.04
C LEU A 69 51.22 -17.93 -7.95
N GLN A 70 51.87 -16.86 -8.37
CA GLN A 70 51.27 -15.53 -8.41
C GLN A 70 49.99 -15.53 -9.26
N ARG A 71 50.04 -16.11 -10.47
CA ARG A 71 48.86 -16.24 -11.33
C ARG A 71 47.72 -17.01 -10.64
N ARG A 72 48.02 -18.11 -9.94
CA ARG A 72 47.00 -18.88 -9.21
C ARG A 72 46.39 -18.09 -8.06
N LEU A 73 47.18 -17.31 -7.33
CA LEU A 73 46.70 -16.42 -6.28
C LEU A 73 45.82 -15.31 -6.83
N ASP A 74 46.19 -14.73 -7.97
CA ASP A 74 45.38 -13.70 -8.63
C ASP A 74 44.05 -14.26 -9.14
N GLU A 75 44.05 -15.44 -9.75
CA GLU A 75 42.82 -16.14 -10.17
C GLU A 75 41.91 -16.47 -8.98
N MET A 76 42.48 -16.90 -7.85
CA MET A 76 41.73 -17.14 -6.61
C MET A 76 41.13 -15.84 -6.05
N ASN A 77 41.93 -14.77 -5.96
CA ASN A 77 41.49 -13.45 -5.48
C ASN A 77 40.38 -12.89 -6.37
N GLN A 78 40.49 -13.06 -7.69
CA GLN A 78 39.45 -12.66 -8.63
C GLN A 78 38.15 -13.45 -8.40
N ARG A 79 38.22 -14.78 -8.23
CA ARG A 79 37.04 -15.61 -7.95
C ARG A 79 36.39 -15.24 -6.62
N TRP A 80 37.18 -14.98 -5.59
CA TRP A 80 36.71 -14.53 -4.28
C TRP A 80 35.97 -13.19 -4.36
N ASN A 81 36.57 -12.19 -5.02
CA ASN A 81 35.94 -10.89 -5.22
C ASN A 81 34.63 -11.01 -6.00
N ASN A 82 34.62 -11.82 -7.07
CA ASN A 82 33.40 -12.07 -7.84
C ASN A 82 32.29 -12.72 -7.00
N LEU A 83 32.63 -13.69 -6.15
CA LEU A 83 31.67 -14.32 -5.25
C LEU A 83 31.07 -13.31 -4.26
N LYS A 84 31.93 -12.49 -3.64
CA LYS A 84 31.51 -11.42 -2.72
C LYS A 84 30.58 -10.43 -3.39
N SER A 85 30.93 -9.96 -4.60
CA SER A 85 30.09 -9.03 -5.36
C SER A 85 28.74 -9.64 -5.72
N LYS A 86 28.69 -10.91 -6.16
CA LYS A 86 27.43 -11.60 -6.48
C LYS A 86 26.55 -11.76 -5.25
N SER A 87 27.11 -12.14 -4.10
CA SER A 87 26.35 -12.29 -2.86
C SER A 87 25.76 -10.96 -2.38
N ILE A 88 26.55 -9.87 -2.41
CA ILE A 88 26.04 -8.52 -2.10
C ILE A 88 24.89 -8.16 -3.04
N ALA A 89 25.01 -8.43 -4.34
CA ALA A 89 23.95 -8.16 -5.30
C ALA A 89 22.67 -8.97 -5.02
N ILE A 90 22.80 -10.27 -4.71
CA ILE A 90 21.66 -11.13 -4.36
C ILE A 90 20.99 -10.61 -3.08
N ARG A 91 21.77 -10.31 -2.04
CA ARG A 91 21.27 -9.77 -0.78
C ARG A 91 20.49 -8.47 -1.01
N ASN A 92 21.06 -7.51 -1.72
CA ASN A 92 20.41 -6.23 -1.98
C ASN A 92 19.10 -6.42 -2.76
N ARG A 93 19.05 -7.38 -3.69
CA ARG A 93 17.81 -7.72 -4.41
C ARG A 93 16.75 -8.34 -3.49
N LEU A 94 17.14 -9.26 -2.61
CA LEU A 94 16.22 -9.90 -1.65
C LEU A 94 15.68 -8.88 -0.64
N GLU A 95 16.53 -8.02 -0.12
CA GLU A 95 16.17 -6.95 0.82
C GLU A 95 15.22 -5.95 0.16
N SER A 96 15.56 -5.45 -1.03
CA SER A 96 14.67 -4.56 -1.79
C SER A 96 13.32 -5.18 -2.13
N ASN A 97 13.30 -6.48 -2.50
CA ASN A 97 12.05 -7.18 -2.76
C ASN A 97 11.20 -7.31 -1.49
N SER A 98 11.81 -7.62 -0.35
CA SER A 98 11.08 -7.69 0.92
C SER A 98 10.54 -6.32 1.37
N GLU A 99 11.36 -5.28 1.27
CA GLU A 99 10.94 -3.91 1.59
C GLU A 99 9.74 -3.49 0.75
N HIS A 100 9.75 -3.85 -0.54
CA HIS A 100 8.63 -3.59 -1.44
C HIS A 100 7.32 -4.23 -0.95
N TRP A 101 7.34 -5.51 -0.57
CA TRP A 101 6.14 -6.22 -0.10
C TRP A 101 5.67 -5.76 1.28
N ASN A 102 6.60 -5.40 2.17
CA ASN A 102 6.26 -4.79 3.45
C ASN A 102 5.62 -3.40 3.28
N ALA A 103 6.12 -2.60 2.34
CA ALA A 103 5.51 -1.31 2.00
C ALA A 103 4.10 -1.49 1.42
N LEU A 104 3.89 -2.50 0.58
CA LEU A 104 2.55 -2.87 0.10
C LEU A 104 1.61 -3.21 1.26
N LEU A 105 2.04 -4.07 2.19
CA LEU A 105 1.23 -4.43 3.36
C LEU A 105 0.85 -3.21 4.20
N LEU A 106 1.79 -2.28 4.42
CA LEU A 106 1.50 -1.04 5.13
C LEU A 106 0.47 -0.19 4.37
N SER A 107 0.65 -0.02 3.06
CA SER A 107 -0.28 0.75 2.23
C SER A 107 -1.69 0.15 2.22
N LEU A 108 -1.82 -1.18 2.15
CA LEU A 108 -3.11 -1.87 2.26
C LEU A 108 -3.80 -1.57 3.60
N ARG A 109 -3.08 -1.58 4.72
CA ARG A 109 -3.62 -1.25 6.06
C ARG A 109 -4.08 0.21 6.14
N GLU A 110 -3.26 1.13 5.66
CA GLU A 110 -3.60 2.57 5.63
C GLU A 110 -4.83 2.86 4.77
N LEU A 111 -4.96 2.17 3.63
CA LEU A 111 -6.13 2.26 2.77
C LEU A 111 -7.37 1.68 3.46
N THR A 112 -7.25 0.54 4.14
CA THR A 112 -8.35 -0.04 4.92
C THR A 112 -8.84 0.94 5.99
N GLU A 113 -7.92 1.56 6.75
CA GLU A 113 -8.28 2.58 7.74
C GLU A 113 -8.91 3.82 7.11
N TRP A 114 -8.44 4.23 5.94
CA TRP A 114 -9.05 5.33 5.20
C TRP A 114 -10.49 5.00 4.79
N VAL A 115 -10.74 3.79 4.28
CA VAL A 115 -12.08 3.34 3.88
C VAL A 115 -13.03 3.30 5.09
N ILE A 116 -12.59 2.76 6.23
CA ILE A 116 -13.38 2.72 7.47
C ILE A 116 -13.77 4.13 7.93
N ARG A 117 -12.83 5.10 7.86
CA ARG A 117 -13.12 6.50 8.18
C ARG A 117 -14.15 7.10 7.23
N LYS A 118 -14.03 6.81 5.93
CA LYS A 118 -15.00 7.29 4.92
C LYS A 118 -16.37 6.65 5.05
N ASP A 119 -16.43 5.38 5.45
CA ASP A 119 -17.69 4.71 5.77
C ASP A 119 -18.39 5.33 6.99
N THR A 120 -17.61 5.73 8.00
CA THR A 120 -18.10 6.46 9.18
C THR A 120 -18.60 7.87 8.80
N GLU A 121 -17.86 8.59 7.96
CA GLU A 121 -18.28 9.88 7.40
C GLU A 121 -19.56 9.74 6.56
N LEU A 122 -19.64 8.72 5.72
CA LEU A 122 -20.83 8.44 4.92
C LEU A 122 -22.03 8.11 5.82
N SER A 123 -21.81 7.43 6.94
CA SER A 123 -22.86 7.19 7.95
C SER A 123 -23.36 8.51 8.54
N SER A 124 -22.47 9.45 8.88
CA SER A 124 -22.89 10.75 9.44
C SER A 124 -23.60 11.64 8.43
N LEU A 125 -23.19 11.62 7.15
CA LEU A 125 -23.80 12.40 6.07
C LEU A 125 -25.11 11.78 5.55
N GLY A 126 -25.18 10.46 5.42
CA GLY A 126 -26.26 9.71 4.77
C GLY A 126 -27.41 9.25 5.69
N LEU A 127 -27.26 9.34 7.01
CA LEU A 127 -28.30 8.99 7.99
C LEU A 127 -29.33 10.11 8.25
N GLY A 128 -29.11 11.32 7.73
CA GLY A 128 -30.11 12.38 7.81
C GLY A 128 -31.39 11.97 7.07
N PRO A 129 -32.60 12.25 7.59
CA PRO A 129 -33.80 12.07 6.80
C PRO A 129 -33.70 12.94 5.55
N VAL A 130 -33.99 12.37 4.37
CA VAL A 130 -34.20 13.12 3.11
C VAL A 130 -35.56 13.84 3.20
N ARG A 131 -35.82 14.52 4.31
CA ARG A 131 -37.05 15.25 4.64
C ARG A 131 -36.63 16.64 5.11
N GLY A 132 -35.95 17.37 4.23
CA GLY A 132 -35.55 18.76 4.44
C GLY A 132 -36.28 19.70 3.49
N ASP A 133 -36.08 21.00 3.69
CA ASP A 133 -36.39 22.03 2.69
C ASP A 133 -35.44 21.94 1.48
N ALA A 134 -35.66 22.77 0.46
CA ALA A 134 -34.85 22.73 -0.77
C ALA A 134 -33.35 22.96 -0.51
N ALA A 135 -33.02 23.84 0.44
CA ALA A 135 -31.63 24.14 0.81
C ALA A 135 -30.92 22.91 1.43
N SER A 136 -31.60 22.18 2.31
CA SER A 136 -31.06 20.97 2.92
C SER A 136 -30.84 19.85 1.88
N LEU A 137 -31.74 19.72 0.89
CA LEU A 137 -31.57 18.74 -0.18
C LEU A 137 -30.41 19.10 -1.12
N GLN A 138 -30.28 20.39 -1.48
CA GLN A 138 -29.15 20.87 -2.28
C GLN A 138 -27.82 20.62 -1.55
N LYS A 139 -27.77 20.87 -0.23
CA LYS A 139 -26.59 20.56 0.58
C LYS A 139 -26.23 19.06 0.53
N GLN A 140 -27.21 18.17 0.70
CA GLN A 140 -26.94 16.73 0.62
C GLN A 140 -26.44 16.28 -0.76
N LEU A 141 -26.93 16.90 -1.85
CA LEU A 141 -26.43 16.65 -3.21
C LEU A 141 -24.97 17.12 -3.37
N ASP A 142 -24.63 18.27 -2.81
CA ASP A 142 -23.27 18.80 -2.89
C ASP A 142 -22.30 18.00 -2.02
N ASP A 143 -22.72 17.60 -0.82
CA ASP A 143 -21.98 16.70 0.08
C ASP A 143 -21.73 15.35 -0.61
N HIS A 144 -22.75 14.76 -1.25
CA HIS A 144 -22.60 13.52 -2.02
C HIS A 144 -21.63 13.66 -3.20
N LYS A 145 -21.74 14.75 -3.98
CA LYS A 145 -20.80 15.03 -5.09
C LYS A 145 -19.37 15.19 -4.60
N ALA A 146 -19.16 15.88 -3.48
CA ALA A 146 -17.84 16.04 -2.87
C ALA A 146 -17.29 14.70 -2.38
N PHE A 147 -18.12 13.89 -1.71
CA PHE A 147 -17.77 12.55 -1.26
C PHE A 147 -17.36 11.65 -2.43
N ARG A 148 -18.17 11.62 -3.50
CA ARG A 148 -17.88 10.82 -4.70
C ARG A 148 -16.55 11.20 -5.35
N ARG A 149 -16.25 12.51 -5.48
CA ARG A 149 -14.94 12.94 -6.01
C ARG A 149 -13.77 12.37 -5.19
N GLN A 150 -13.87 12.37 -3.87
CA GLN A 150 -12.84 11.80 -3.01
C GLN A 150 -12.68 10.29 -3.21
N LEU A 151 -13.77 9.55 -3.49
CA LEU A 151 -13.69 8.13 -3.85
C LEU A 151 -12.99 7.95 -5.21
N GLU A 152 -13.37 8.72 -6.22
CA GLU A 152 -12.76 8.65 -7.56
C GLU A 152 -11.25 8.97 -7.51
N ASP A 153 -10.85 9.99 -6.74
CA ASP A 153 -9.44 10.34 -6.55
C ASP A 153 -8.65 9.22 -5.86
N LYS A 154 -9.30 8.45 -4.97
CA LYS A 154 -8.65 7.37 -4.21
C LYS A 154 -8.66 6.03 -4.96
N ARG A 155 -9.63 5.81 -5.86
CA ARG A 155 -9.82 4.57 -6.63
C ARG A 155 -8.52 4.03 -7.27
N PRO A 156 -7.73 4.81 -8.04
CA PRO A 156 -6.54 4.27 -8.70
C PRO A 156 -5.51 3.71 -7.71
N ILE A 157 -5.41 4.32 -6.52
CA ILE A 157 -4.48 3.87 -5.48
C ILE A 157 -4.97 2.56 -4.87
N VAL A 158 -6.27 2.44 -4.60
CA VAL A 158 -6.89 1.21 -4.08
C VAL A 158 -6.75 0.07 -5.08
N GLU A 159 -7.11 0.30 -6.34
CA GLU A 159 -7.03 -0.70 -7.41
C GLU A 159 -5.59 -1.15 -7.69
N SER A 160 -4.63 -0.21 -7.68
CA SER A 160 -3.22 -0.53 -7.82
C SER A 160 -2.73 -1.44 -6.69
N ASN A 161 -3.03 -1.10 -5.43
CA ASN A 161 -2.60 -1.89 -4.27
C ASN A 161 -3.26 -3.28 -4.23
N LEU A 162 -4.57 -3.36 -4.56
CA LEU A 162 -5.26 -4.63 -4.67
C LEU A 162 -4.70 -5.50 -5.79
N THR A 163 -4.35 -4.90 -6.94
CA THR A 163 -3.70 -5.60 -8.06
C THR A 163 -2.34 -6.14 -7.64
N SER A 164 -1.48 -5.30 -7.05
CA SER A 164 -0.16 -5.73 -6.55
C SER A 164 -0.28 -6.83 -5.50
N GLY A 165 -1.24 -6.73 -4.59
CA GLY A 165 -1.50 -7.77 -3.58
C GLY A 165 -1.95 -9.09 -4.21
N ARG A 166 -2.83 -9.07 -5.21
CA ARG A 166 -3.24 -10.27 -5.95
C ARG A 166 -2.08 -10.89 -6.73
N GLN A 167 -1.22 -10.07 -7.34
CA GLN A 167 -0.02 -10.54 -8.05
C GLN A 167 0.95 -11.23 -7.10
N TYR A 168 1.21 -10.63 -5.93
CA TYR A 168 2.01 -11.25 -4.88
C TYR A 168 1.44 -12.63 -4.49
N ILE A 169 0.15 -12.68 -4.18
CA ILE A 169 -0.55 -13.92 -3.79
C ILE A 169 -0.50 -14.98 -4.90
N ALA A 170 -0.61 -14.58 -6.16
CA ALA A 170 -0.56 -15.50 -7.31
C ALA A 170 0.86 -16.03 -7.57
N SER A 171 1.89 -15.22 -7.29
CA SER A 171 3.29 -15.64 -7.34
C SER A 171 3.66 -16.59 -6.19
N GLU A 172 2.88 -16.56 -5.11
CA GLU A 172 3.03 -17.44 -3.96
C GLU A 172 2.31 -18.77 -4.24
N THR A 173 3.08 -19.77 -4.70
CA THR A 173 2.60 -21.14 -4.89
C THR A 173 1.88 -21.64 -3.63
N PRO A 174 0.71 -22.30 -3.74
CA PRO A 174 0.15 -23.01 -2.60
C PRO A 174 1.13 -24.13 -2.27
N VAL A 175 1.79 -24.03 -1.11
CA VAL A 175 2.53 -25.17 -0.57
C VAL A 175 1.47 -26.22 -0.27
N SER A 176 1.33 -27.18 -1.19
CA SER A 176 0.49 -28.35 -1.03
C SER A 176 0.84 -29.02 0.29
N ASP A 177 -0.16 -29.24 1.13
CA ASP A 177 -0.08 -30.05 2.34
C ASP A 177 0.33 -31.47 1.97
N THR A 178 1.63 -31.72 1.85
CA THR A 178 2.21 -33.06 1.94
C THR A 178 3.54 -32.94 2.67
N SER A 179 3.50 -33.02 4.00
CA SER A 179 4.36 -33.95 4.73
C SER A 179 4.01 -33.89 6.21
N ASP A 180 3.30 -34.92 6.66
CA ASP A 180 3.40 -35.40 8.02
C ASP A 180 4.88 -35.64 8.34
N THR A 181 5.48 -34.83 9.19
CA THR A 181 6.54 -35.29 10.08
C THR A 181 6.50 -34.44 11.33
N GLU A 182 6.04 -35.06 12.42
CA GLU A 182 6.22 -34.58 13.78
C GLU A 182 7.70 -34.24 14.01
N ALA A 183 8.03 -32.96 14.01
CA ALA A 183 9.27 -32.45 14.57
C ALA A 183 8.90 -31.70 15.85
N ALA A 184 8.87 -32.42 16.96
CA ALA A 184 9.00 -31.85 18.27
C ALA A 184 10.26 -30.96 18.29
N HIS A 185 10.09 -29.65 18.19
CA HIS A 185 11.18 -28.71 18.38
C HIS A 185 10.86 -27.75 19.52
N ASP A 186 11.78 -27.76 20.46
CA ASP A 186 11.86 -27.06 21.72
C ASP A 186 11.34 -25.61 21.66
N SER A 187 10.41 -25.32 22.56
CA SER A 187 9.67 -24.08 22.69
C SER A 187 10.50 -22.99 23.40
N ASP A 188 11.59 -22.53 22.78
CA ASP A 188 12.27 -21.29 23.19
C ASP A 188 12.94 -20.53 22.02
N SER A 189 12.28 -20.45 20.86
CA SER A 189 12.68 -19.49 19.82
C SER A 189 11.75 -18.29 19.83
N ARG A 190 12.15 -17.22 20.52
CA ARG A 190 11.54 -15.88 20.41
C ARG A 190 11.67 -15.24 19.01
N TYR A 191 12.12 -16.00 18.01
CA TYR A 191 12.35 -15.56 16.64
C TYR A 191 11.75 -16.57 15.66
N MET A 192 10.91 -16.06 14.76
CA MET A 192 10.35 -16.79 13.62
C MET A 192 11.45 -17.05 12.59
N SER A 193 11.45 -18.22 11.95
CA SER A 193 12.36 -18.51 10.84
C SER A 193 12.06 -17.62 9.63
N ALA A 194 13.05 -17.34 8.77
CA ALA A 194 12.88 -16.53 7.55
C ALA A 194 11.76 -17.06 6.63
N GLU A 195 11.61 -18.39 6.58
CA GLU A 195 10.54 -19.04 5.84
C GLU A 195 9.17 -18.79 6.48
N GLU A 196 9.12 -18.79 7.81
CA GLU A 196 7.90 -18.53 8.57
C GLU A 196 7.49 -17.05 8.51
N GLN A 197 8.47 -16.14 8.50
CA GLN A 197 8.26 -14.71 8.24
C GLN A 197 7.68 -14.47 6.85
N SER A 198 8.21 -15.16 5.82
CA SER A 198 7.64 -15.10 4.47
C SER A 198 6.20 -15.60 4.44
N ARG A 199 5.91 -16.72 5.11
CA ARG A 199 4.54 -17.25 5.23
C ARG A 199 3.62 -16.33 6.03
N GLU A 200 4.12 -15.59 7.01
CA GLU A 200 3.28 -14.66 7.76
C GLU A 200 2.99 -13.39 6.96
N LEU A 201 3.97 -12.87 6.21
CA LEU A 201 3.77 -11.79 5.26
C LEU A 201 2.71 -12.15 4.22
N ALA A 202 2.78 -13.38 3.68
CA ALA A 202 1.79 -13.99 2.80
C ALA A 202 0.36 -13.88 3.33
N ARG A 203 0.16 -14.41 4.54
CA ARG A 203 -1.14 -14.46 5.20
C ARG A 203 -1.64 -13.05 5.50
N SER A 204 -0.75 -12.16 5.92
CA SER A 204 -1.07 -10.77 6.20
C SER A 204 -1.52 -10.01 4.94
N ILE A 205 -0.78 -10.12 3.83
CA ILE A 205 -1.16 -9.49 2.56
C ILE A 205 -2.49 -10.07 2.07
N ARG A 206 -2.67 -11.39 2.09
CA ARG A 206 -3.94 -12.03 1.69
C ARG A 206 -5.14 -11.52 2.49
N ARG A 207 -4.98 -11.41 3.82
CA ARG A 207 -6.02 -10.89 4.72
C ARG A 207 -6.36 -9.45 4.41
N GLU A 208 -5.36 -8.58 4.28
CA GLU A 208 -5.57 -7.16 4.03
C GLU A 208 -6.11 -6.87 2.62
N VAL A 209 -5.71 -7.63 1.59
CA VAL A 209 -6.31 -7.55 0.25
C VAL A 209 -7.79 -7.89 0.30
N GLY A 210 -8.16 -8.99 0.97
CA GLY A 210 -9.57 -9.38 1.13
C GLY A 210 -10.37 -8.31 1.87
N LYS A 211 -9.86 -7.86 3.02
CA LYS A 211 -10.49 -6.84 3.86
C LYS A 211 -10.65 -5.51 3.14
N LEU A 212 -9.60 -4.99 2.49
CA LEU A 212 -9.67 -3.75 1.74
C LEU A 212 -10.67 -3.85 0.59
N SER A 213 -10.66 -4.96 -0.16
CA SER A 213 -11.59 -5.17 -1.27
C SER A 213 -13.04 -5.16 -0.81
N GLU A 214 -13.35 -5.85 0.28
CA GLU A 214 -14.70 -5.90 0.85
C GLU A 214 -15.15 -4.52 1.35
N GLN A 215 -14.31 -3.86 2.18
CA GLN A 215 -14.62 -2.55 2.73
C GLN A 215 -14.79 -1.49 1.63
N TRP A 216 -13.95 -1.53 0.60
CA TRP A 216 -14.03 -0.62 -0.54
C TRP A 216 -15.33 -0.81 -1.31
N ASN A 217 -15.69 -2.04 -1.66
CA ASN A 217 -16.93 -2.33 -2.38
C ASN A 217 -18.16 -1.91 -1.56
N ASN A 218 -18.19 -2.24 -0.27
CA ASN A 218 -19.27 -1.82 0.63
C ASN A 218 -19.41 -0.29 0.67
N LEU A 219 -18.29 0.44 0.70
CA LEU A 219 -18.29 1.91 0.70
C LEU A 219 -18.87 2.49 -0.60
N ILE A 220 -18.50 1.91 -1.76
CA ILE A 220 -19.03 2.30 -3.06
C ILE A 220 -20.54 2.04 -3.11
N ASP A 221 -20.98 0.83 -2.74
CA ASP A 221 -22.39 0.44 -2.76
C ASP A 221 -23.24 1.35 -1.86
N ARG A 222 -22.74 1.69 -0.67
CA ARG A 222 -23.43 2.61 0.25
C ARG A 222 -23.49 4.04 -0.32
N SER A 223 -22.43 4.50 -0.98
CA SER A 223 -22.41 5.81 -1.64
C SER A 223 -23.41 5.87 -2.80
N ASP A 224 -23.57 4.77 -3.54
CA ASP A 224 -24.53 4.67 -4.63
C ASP A 224 -25.96 4.55 -4.12
N ASN A 225 -26.19 3.83 -3.02
CA ASN A 225 -27.48 3.83 -2.33
C ASN A 225 -27.86 5.24 -1.84
N TRP A 226 -26.91 6.00 -1.30
CA TRP A 226 -27.14 7.40 -0.91
C TRP A 226 -27.59 8.24 -2.11
N LYS A 227 -26.93 8.10 -3.27
CA LYS A 227 -27.35 8.77 -4.51
C LYS A 227 -28.77 8.37 -4.91
N HIS A 228 -29.06 7.07 -4.94
CA HIS A 228 -30.37 6.58 -5.34
C HIS A 228 -31.49 7.15 -4.48
N ARG A 229 -31.29 7.20 -3.15
CA ARG A 229 -32.25 7.81 -2.21
C ARG A 229 -32.48 9.30 -2.47
N LEU A 230 -31.43 10.05 -2.84
CA LEU A 230 -31.55 11.46 -3.21
C LEU A 230 -32.35 11.63 -4.52
N ASP A 231 -32.01 10.84 -5.55
CA ASP A 231 -32.66 10.89 -6.86
C ASP A 231 -34.15 10.48 -6.78
N GLU A 232 -34.47 9.45 -5.99
CA GLU A 232 -35.84 9.01 -5.73
C GLU A 232 -36.66 10.10 -5.04
N TYR A 233 -36.08 10.77 -4.02
CA TYR A 233 -36.76 11.87 -3.34
C TYR A 233 -37.03 13.05 -4.28
N MET A 234 -36.06 13.42 -5.12
CA MET A 234 -36.24 14.48 -6.13
C MET A 234 -37.36 14.16 -7.13
N THR A 235 -37.51 12.87 -7.48
CA THR A 235 -38.52 12.39 -8.42
C THR A 235 -39.90 12.24 -7.78
N SER A 236 -39.97 12.06 -6.46
CA SER A 236 -41.23 11.96 -5.70
C SER A 236 -42.09 13.23 -5.84
N PRO A 237 -43.44 13.14 -5.87
CA PRO A 237 -44.35 14.29 -5.92
C PRO A 237 -44.06 15.36 -4.84
N ASN A 238 -43.62 14.92 -3.66
CA ASN A 238 -43.24 15.79 -2.56
C ASN A 238 -41.92 16.54 -2.84
N GLY A 239 -40.93 15.87 -3.42
CA GLY A 239 -39.68 16.50 -3.85
C GLY A 239 -39.86 17.44 -5.03
N ARG A 240 -40.68 17.07 -6.02
CA ARG A 240 -41.04 17.95 -7.15
C ARG A 240 -41.72 19.24 -6.66
N THR A 241 -42.62 19.14 -5.68
CA THR A 241 -43.32 20.31 -5.12
C THR A 241 -42.41 21.18 -4.25
N ARG A 242 -41.47 20.59 -3.50
CA ARG A 242 -40.59 21.32 -2.57
C ARG A 242 -39.27 21.81 -3.16
N TYR A 243 -38.77 21.17 -4.21
CA TYR A 243 -37.48 21.46 -4.83
C TYR A 243 -37.64 22.07 -6.21
N ILE A 244 -38.39 21.43 -7.10
CA ILE A 244 -38.51 21.86 -8.51
C ILE A 244 -39.37 23.13 -8.62
N ARG A 245 -40.53 23.18 -7.94
CA ARG A 245 -41.45 24.33 -8.03
C ARG A 245 -40.84 25.65 -7.50
N PRO A 246 -40.12 25.69 -6.37
CA PRO A 246 -39.47 26.92 -5.90
C PRO A 246 -38.24 27.31 -6.73
N VAL A 247 -37.46 26.35 -7.24
CA VAL A 247 -36.31 26.62 -8.13
C VAL A 247 -36.78 27.24 -9.45
N LEU A 248 -37.87 26.74 -10.03
CA LEU A 248 -38.45 27.31 -11.26
C LEU A 248 -39.11 28.69 -11.01
N ASN A 249 -39.78 28.87 -9.87
CA ASN A 249 -40.44 30.14 -9.53
C ASN A 249 -39.47 31.23 -9.01
N GLY A 250 -38.27 30.87 -8.58
CA GLY A 250 -37.24 31.78 -8.07
C GLY A 250 -36.17 32.20 -9.09
N ALA A 251 -36.23 31.71 -10.34
CA ALA A 251 -35.19 31.95 -11.32
C ALA A 251 -35.30 33.33 -11.99
N SER A 252 -34.60 34.32 -11.43
CA SER A 252 -33.65 35.08 -12.24
C SER A 252 -32.41 34.20 -12.38
N GLU A 253 -32.33 33.45 -13.49
CA GLU A 253 -31.36 32.37 -13.75
C GLU A 253 -29.88 32.73 -13.49
N PRO A 254 -29.09 31.70 -13.17
CA PRO A 254 -27.95 31.36 -14.01
C PRO A 254 -28.06 29.94 -14.59
N LYS A 255 -27.88 29.86 -15.92
CA LYS A 255 -27.98 28.68 -16.82
C LYS A 255 -27.16 27.43 -16.41
N SER A 256 -26.35 27.49 -15.38
CA SER A 256 -25.53 26.38 -14.90
C SER A 256 -26.34 25.29 -14.16
N GLN A 257 -27.51 25.61 -13.60
CA GLN A 257 -28.38 24.61 -12.96
C GLN A 257 -29.17 23.78 -13.98
N LEU A 258 -29.54 24.37 -15.12
CA LEU A 258 -30.22 23.68 -16.23
C LEU A 258 -29.34 22.63 -16.91
N ALA A 259 -28.01 22.83 -16.94
CA ALA A 259 -27.07 21.88 -17.53
C ALA A 259 -27.06 20.52 -16.82
N ASN A 260 -27.31 20.47 -15.51
CA ASN A 260 -27.45 19.21 -14.77
C ASN A 260 -28.77 18.47 -15.10
N PHE A 261 -29.81 19.19 -15.55
CA PHE A 261 -31.08 18.57 -15.95
C PHE A 261 -31.05 18.05 -17.39
N ALA A 262 -30.33 18.72 -18.31
CA ALA A 262 -30.17 18.26 -19.69
C ALA A 262 -29.41 16.93 -19.79
N HIS A 263 -28.42 16.70 -18.93
CA HIS A 263 -27.65 15.46 -18.93
C HIS A 263 -28.47 14.25 -18.45
N ILE A 264 -29.31 14.44 -17.42
CA ILE A 264 -30.17 13.37 -16.88
C ILE A 264 -31.27 12.98 -17.88
N SER A 265 -31.78 13.94 -18.67
CA SER A 265 -32.78 13.64 -19.70
C SER A 265 -32.19 12.97 -20.95
N ALA A 266 -30.96 13.32 -21.35
CA ALA A 266 -30.31 12.72 -22.52
C ALA A 266 -29.87 11.27 -22.28
N ASP A 267 -29.40 10.94 -21.07
CA ASP A 267 -29.04 9.57 -20.69
C ASP A 267 -30.27 8.65 -20.59
N GLN A 268 -31.46 9.22 -20.37
CA GLN A 268 -32.72 8.48 -20.28
C GLN A 268 -33.38 8.22 -21.64
N GLU A 269 -33.14 9.07 -22.66
CA GLU A 269 -33.57 8.83 -24.05
C GLU A 269 -32.67 7.83 -24.79
N LEU A 270 -31.35 7.84 -24.54
CA LEU A 270 -30.41 6.86 -25.11
C LEU A 270 -30.68 5.43 -24.62
N ALA A 271 -31.18 5.26 -23.39
CA ALA A 271 -31.57 3.97 -22.82
C ALA A 271 -32.93 3.44 -23.33
N GLN A 272 -33.70 4.23 -24.07
CA GLN A 272 -34.98 3.81 -24.68
C GLN A 272 -34.86 3.55 -26.18
N SER A 273 -33.70 3.83 -26.80
CA SER A 273 -33.48 3.71 -28.24
C SER A 273 -32.48 2.60 -28.65
N ILE A 274 -32.09 1.72 -27.72
CA ILE A 274 -31.33 0.47 -27.96
C ILE A 274 -32.14 -0.69 -27.41
#